data_AF-A0A7X7XU69-F1
#
_entry.id   AF-A0A7X7XU69-F1
#
_cell.length_a   1.000
_cell.length_b   1.000
_cell.length_c   1.000
_cell.angle_alpha   90.00
_cell.angle_beta   90.00
_cell.angle_gamma   90.00
#
_symmetry.space_group_name_H-M   'P 1'
#
loop_
_entity.id
_entity.type
_entity.pdbx_description
1 polymer ?
#
loop_
_entity_poly.entity_id
_entity_poly.type
_entity_poly.pdbx_seq_one_letter_code
_entity_poly.pdbx_strand_id
1 'polypeptide(L)' 'MKELLLFIQLIVSIVVIVSILFQTPKGAGLGAISGGAHLFHLTKKRDLILNRIAMVGSITFGVLSLILTILEV' A
#
# COMPACT_ATOMS: atom_id res chain seq x y z
N MET A 1 19.08 -16.63 9.20
CA MET A 1 17.94 -15.82 9.68
C MET A 1 17.69 -14.58 8.81
N LYS A 2 18.73 -13.82 8.45
CA LYS A 2 18.65 -12.62 7.59
C LYS A 2 17.90 -12.83 6.26
N GLU A 3 18.26 -13.89 5.54
CA GLU A 3 17.60 -14.32 4.29
C GLU A 3 16.07 -14.50 4.43
N LEU A 4 15.61 -15.00 5.59
CA LEU A 4 14.18 -15.19 5.84
C LEU A 4 13.45 -13.86 6.00
N LEU A 5 14.07 -12.88 6.66
CA LEU A 5 13.48 -11.54 6.82
C LEU A 5 13.40 -10.82 5.47
N LEU A 6 14.46 -10.90 4.66
CA LEU A 6 14.48 -10.37 3.30
C LEU A 6 13.40 -11.01 2.42
N PHE A 7 13.26 -12.34 2.49
CA PHE A 7 12.24 -13.07 1.75
C PHE A 7 10.81 -12.70 2.19
N ILE A 8 10.57 -12.56 3.49
CA ILE A 8 9.29 -12.08 4.02
C ILE A 8 9.01 -10.66 3.55
N GLN A 9 10.00 -9.76 3.61
CA GLN A 9 9.85 -8.38 3.16
C GLN A 9 9.55 -8.30 1.66
N LEU A 10 10.15 -9.17 0.85
CA LEU A 10 9.85 -9.29 -0.58
C LEU A 10 8.37 -9.66 -0.80
N ILE A 11 7.88 -10.68 -0.09
CA ILE A 11 6.48 -11.12 -0.20
C ILE A 11 5.53 -10.00 0.24
N VAL A 12 5.80 -9.35 1.36
CA VAL A 12 4.99 -8.22 1.86
C VAL A 12 4.94 -7.10 0.84
N SER A 13 6.07 -6.77 0.20
CA SER A 13 6.14 -5.76 -0.86
C SER A 13 5.22 -6.11 -2.05
N ILE A 14 5.28 -7.36 -2.52
CA ILE A 14 4.42 -7.83 -3.62
C ILE A 14 2.94 -7.70 -3.24
N VAL A 15 2.56 -8.10 -2.03
CA VAL A 15 1.16 -7.99 -1.54
C VAL A 15 0.69 -6.53 -1.51
N VAL A 16 1.54 -5.60 -1.07
CA VAL A 16 1.23 -4.17 -1.08
C VAL A 16 1.05 -3.66 -2.51
N ILE A 17 1.95 -4.00 -3.43
CA ILE A 17 1.88 -3.58 -4.84
C ILE A 17 0.57 -4.08 -5.47
N VAL A 18 0.28 -5.38 -5.36
CA VAL A 18 -0.95 -5.97 -5.91
C VAL A 18 -2.20 -5.33 -5.28
N SER A 19 -2.17 -5.06 -3.97
CA SER A 19 -3.27 -4.39 -3.28
C SER A 19 -3.52 -2.98 -3.78
N ILE A 20 -2.49 -2.26 -4.23
CA ILE A 20 -2.63 -0.91 -4.82
C ILE A 20 -3.13 -1.01 -6.27
N LEU A 21 -2.58 -1.93 -7.07
CA LEU A 21 -2.98 -2.10 -8.46
C LEU A 21 -4.46 -2.49 -8.62
N PHE A 22 -5.02 -3.25 -7.68
CA PHE A 22 -6.42 -3.64 -7.69
C PHE A 22 -7.38 -2.56 -7.15
N GLN A 23 -6.85 -1.48 -6.56
CA GLN A 23 -7.68 -0.35 -6.14
C GLN A 23 -8.18 0.41 -7.37
N THR A 24 -9.46 0.77 -7.35
CA THR A 24 -10.01 1.63 -8.40
C THR A 24 -9.30 3.00 -8.38
N PRO A 25 -8.84 3.52 -9.53
CA PRO A 25 -8.23 4.84 -9.59
C PRO A 25 -9.21 5.91 -9.10
N LYS A 26 -8.81 6.64 -8.05
CA LYS A 26 -9.62 7.67 -7.38
C LYS A 26 -9.56 8.96 -8.19
N GLY A 27 -10.30 9.01 -9.30
CA GLY A 27 -10.49 10.20 -10.14
C GLY A 27 -9.31 10.49 -11.09
N ALA A 28 -9.57 10.48 -12.39
CA ALA A 28 -8.62 10.93 -13.41
C ALA A 28 -8.99 12.38 -13.83
N GLY A 29 -8.07 13.33 -13.67
CA GLY A 29 -8.21 14.71 -14.13
C GLY A 29 -7.53 15.76 -13.23
N LEU A 30 -7.39 17.01 -13.71
CA LEU A 30 -6.79 18.12 -12.95
C LEU A 30 -7.53 18.42 -11.63
N GLY A 31 -8.85 18.21 -11.58
CA GLY A 31 -9.65 18.33 -10.35
C GLY A 31 -9.50 17.18 -9.36
N ALA A 32 -8.88 16.06 -9.75
CA ALA A 32 -8.59 14.94 -8.85
C ALA A 32 -7.27 15.13 -8.10
N ILE A 33 -6.32 15.87 -8.69
CA ILE A 33 -5.05 16.22 -8.04
C ILE A 33 -5.27 17.24 -6.92
N SER A 34 -6.22 18.17 -7.07
CA SER A 34 -6.60 19.14 -6.02
C SER A 34 -7.58 18.58 -4.97
N GLY A 35 -7.97 17.30 -5.07
CA GLY A 35 -8.89 16.64 -4.15
C GLY A 35 -10.38 16.92 -4.38
N GLY A 36 -10.73 17.83 -5.30
CA GLY A 36 -12.13 18.24 -5.56
C GLY A 36 -12.97 17.17 -6.27
N ALA A 37 -12.36 16.30 -7.07
CA ALA A 37 -13.06 15.22 -7.77
C ALA A 37 -13.59 14.12 -6.84
N HIS A 38 -13.15 14.07 -5.57
CA HIS A 38 -13.48 13.00 -4.63
C HIS A 38 -14.82 13.22 -3.89
N LEU A 39 -15.40 14.42 -3.97
CA LEU A 39 -16.62 14.79 -3.24
C LEU A 39 -17.90 14.06 -3.70
N PHE A 40 -17.88 13.46 -4.90
CA PHE A 40 -19.05 12.79 -5.51
C PHE A 40 -18.81 11.33 -5.90
N HIS A 41 -17.69 10.72 -5.50
CA HIS A 41 -17.42 9.32 -5.83
C HIS A 41 -17.99 8.38 -4.76
N LEU A 42 -18.95 7.53 -5.15
CA LEU A 42 -19.40 6.41 -4.32
C LEU A 42 -18.22 5.45 -4.09
N THR A 43 -17.71 5.42 -2.87
CA THR A 43 -16.62 4.52 -2.51
C THR A 43 -17.14 3.08 -2.52
N LYS A 44 -16.61 2.25 -3.41
CA LYS A 44 -16.96 0.82 -3.43
C LYS A 44 -16.43 0.16 -2.15
N LYS A 45 -17.25 -0.69 -1.52
CA LYS A 45 -16.86 -1.46 -0.30
C LYS A 45 -15.54 -2.23 -0.49
N ARG A 46 -15.28 -2.72 -1.70
CA ARG A 46 -14.02 -3.38 -2.09
C ARG A 46 -12.81 -2.46 -1.90
N ASP A 47 -12.89 -1.21 -2.35
CA ASP A 47 -11.77 -0.28 -2.31
C ASP A 47 -11.43 0.13 -0.87
N LEU A 48 -12.42 0.15 0.04
CA LEU A 48 -12.17 0.36 1.47
C LEU A 48 -11.35 -0.78 2.11
N ILE A 49 -11.66 -2.03 1.74
CA ILE A 49 -10.95 -3.20 2.25
C ILE A 49 -9.51 -3.22 1.71
N LEU A 50 -9.33 -3.03 0.39
CA LEU A 50 -8.00 -2.98 -0.22
C LEU A 50 -7.17 -1.81 0.32
N ASN A 51 -7.80 -0.66 0.56
CA ASN A 51 -7.13 0.49 1.17
C ASN A 51 -6.67 0.16 2.60
N ARG A 52 -7.44 -0.59 3.38
CA ARG A 52 -7.04 -1.00 4.73
C ARG A 52 -5.91 -2.02 4.71
N ILE A 53 -5.97 -2.99 3.79
CA ILE A 53 -4.89 -3.97 3.58
C ILE A 53 -3.60 -3.26 3.15
N ALA A 54 -3.68 -2.35 2.18
CA ALA A 54 -2.53 -1.57 1.72
C ALA A 54 -1.98 -0.67 2.83
N MET A 55 -2.83 -0.04 3.65
CA MET A 55 -2.39 0.80 4.77
C MET A 55 -1.62 -0.01 5.80
N VAL A 56 -2.19 -1.13 6.27
CA VAL A 56 -1.52 -2.00 7.24
C VAL A 56 -0.25 -2.60 6.63
N GLY A 57 -0.33 -3.11 5.40
CA GLY A 57 0.80 -3.69 4.68
C GLY A 57 1.95 -2.71 4.47
N SER A 58 1.67 -1.47 4.09
CA SER A 58 2.68 -0.43 3.92
C SER A 58 3.35 -0.02 5.24
N ILE A 59 2.59 0.06 6.33
CA ILE A 59 3.16 0.33 7.66
C ILE A 59 4.07 -0.83 8.08
N THR A 60 3.60 -2.08 7.96
CA THR A 60 4.40 -3.26 8.27
C THR A 60 5.65 -3.34 7.40
N PHE A 61 5.53 -3.07 6.10
CA PHE A 61 6.66 -3.02 5.18
C PHE A 61 7.69 -1.96 5.59
N GLY A 62 7.24 -0.74 5.92
CA GLY A 62 8.11 0.34 6.36
C GLY A 62 8.85 0.00 7.66
N VAL A 63 8.15 -0.58 8.64
CA VAL A 63 8.77 -1.02 9.91
C VAL A 63 9.78 -2.15 9.67
N LEU A 64 9.43 -3.18 8.89
CA LEU A 64 10.37 -4.24 8.53
C LEU A 64 11.60 -3.69 7.82
N SER A 65 11.42 -2.73 6.91
CA SER A 65 12.51 -2.10 6.19
C SER A 65 13.45 -1.35 7.12
N LEU A 66 12.91 -0.61 8.09
CA LEU A 66 13.73 0.08 9.09
C LEU A 66 14.52 -0.91 9.95
N ILE A 67 13.87 -2.00 10.38
CA ILE A 67 14.53 -3.06 11.15
C ILE A 67 15.68 -3.67 10.35
N LEU A 68 15.46 -4.02 9.07
CA LEU A 68 16.53 -4.55 8.23
C LEU A 68 17.71 -3.58 8.08
N THR A 69 17.42 -2.28 7.85
CA THR A 69 18.46 -1.26 7.75
C THR A 69 19.26 -1.11 9.05
N ILE A 70 18.60 -1.13 10.20
CA ILE A 70 19.28 -1.02 11.51
C ILE A 70 20.10 -2.28 11.81
N LEU A 71 19.67 -3.45 11.35
CA LEU A 71 20.44 -4.69 11.47
C LEU A 71 21.63 -4.79 10.50
N GLU A 72 21.92 -3.73 9.71
CA GLU A 72 22.97 -3.69 8.69
C GLU A 72 22.93 -4.94 7.78
N VAL A 73 21.72 -5.27 7.31
CA VAL A 73 21.46 -6.34 6.34
C VAL A 73 21.17 -5.75 4.97
#